data_AF-A0A0Q8QPF4-F1
#
_entry.id   AF-A0A0Q8QPF4-F1
#
_cell.length_a   1.000
_cell.length_b   1.000
_cell.length_c   1.000
_cell.angle_alpha   90.00
_cell.angle_beta   90.00
_cell.angle_gamma   90.00
#
_symmetry.space_group_name_H-M   'P 1'
#
loop_
_entity.id
_entity.type
_entity.pdbx_description
1 polymer ?
#
loop_
_entity_poly.entity_id
_entity_poly.type
_entity_poly.pdbx_seq_one_letter_code
_entity_poly.pdbx_strand_id
1 'polypeptide(L)'
;MFQPDFLAAAGNAERAAPQDAPALDLPGLLDRLTAVCERPRYSFMVLNLIAQASAQSGSAGPYVREGDRQVPVRDWLCDALVPVARRDPRRLAIADKVRAELKQRNELPSDTAAAERLIAAEVQKRIRLSGRTNVSRAVSELVRAGLMQRHYQGYRVDHHNRGAQRQAVYTITDEVRRALHPRSAERNLSADLGTR
;
A
#
# COMPACT_ATOMS: atom_id res chain seq x y z
N MET A 1 56.37 36.86 -15.98
CA MET A 1 56.64 35.80 -16.96
C MET A 1 56.05 34.52 -16.39
N PHE A 2 54.79 34.23 -16.70
CA PHE A 2 54.07 33.03 -16.28
C PHE A 2 53.82 32.19 -17.54
N GLN A 3 54.37 30.98 -17.58
CA GLN A 3 54.05 29.98 -18.60
C GLN A 3 52.70 29.35 -18.28
N PRO A 4 51.77 29.25 -19.25
CA PRO A 4 50.69 28.29 -19.19
C PRO A 4 51.10 26.99 -19.89
N ASP A 5 50.24 25.99 -19.72
CA ASP A 5 50.15 24.75 -20.49
C ASP A 5 50.99 23.56 -20.02
N PHE A 6 50.37 22.72 -19.16
CA PHE A 6 50.47 21.26 -19.26
C PHE A 6 49.25 20.64 -18.57
N LEU A 7 48.19 20.37 -19.34
CA LEU A 7 47.50 19.07 -19.35
C LEU A 7 46.42 19.07 -20.42
N ALA A 8 46.82 18.51 -21.56
CA ALA A 8 45.93 18.03 -22.60
C ALA A 8 45.16 16.80 -22.11
N ALA A 9 43.97 16.65 -22.70
CA ALA A 9 43.28 15.39 -23.01
C ALA A 9 42.81 14.49 -21.85
N ALA A 10 41.50 14.52 -21.63
CA ALA A 10 40.59 13.38 -21.42
C ALA A 10 39.31 13.98 -20.82
N GLY A 11 38.17 14.01 -21.47
CA GLY A 11 37.58 13.08 -22.41
C GLY A 11 36.09 13.47 -22.45
N ASN A 12 35.38 13.02 -23.47
CA ASN A 12 33.94 13.11 -23.54
C ASN A 12 33.31 12.66 -22.21
N ALA A 13 32.96 13.61 -21.35
CA ALA A 13 31.86 13.44 -20.41
C ALA A 13 30.58 13.62 -21.22
N GLU A 14 30.38 12.72 -22.18
CA GLU A 14 29.06 12.28 -22.56
C GLU A 14 28.36 12.01 -21.22
N ARG A 15 27.40 12.86 -20.89
CA ARG A 15 26.40 12.54 -19.89
C ARG A 15 25.84 11.22 -20.33
N ALA A 16 26.35 10.14 -19.76
CA ALA A 16 25.69 8.85 -19.77
C ALA A 16 24.30 9.16 -19.22
N ALA A 17 23.32 9.25 -20.13
CA ALA A 17 21.93 9.14 -19.79
C ALA A 17 21.83 7.93 -18.84
N PRO A 18 21.08 8.02 -17.74
CA PRO A 18 21.00 6.93 -16.78
C PRO A 18 20.66 5.66 -17.54
N GLN A 19 21.66 4.79 -17.63
CA GLN A 19 21.60 3.53 -18.35
C GLN A 19 20.42 2.76 -17.79
N ASP A 20 19.59 2.24 -18.69
CA ASP A 20 18.39 1.44 -18.44
C ASP A 20 18.45 0.72 -17.08
N ALA A 21 17.88 1.36 -16.05
CA ALA A 21 17.55 0.63 -14.84
C ALA A 21 16.63 -0.50 -15.32
N PRO A 22 16.95 -1.78 -15.03
CA PRO A 22 16.17 -2.90 -15.52
C PRO A 22 14.71 -2.62 -15.18
N ALA A 23 13.87 -2.59 -16.21
CA ALA A 23 12.45 -2.28 -16.05
C ALA A 23 11.90 -3.22 -14.98
N LEU A 24 11.39 -2.66 -13.89
CA LEU A 24 10.91 -3.44 -12.76
C LEU A 24 9.80 -4.38 -13.26
N ASP A 25 10.09 -5.68 -13.26
CA ASP A 25 9.13 -6.72 -13.57
C ASP A 25 8.53 -7.29 -12.27
N LEU A 26 7.57 -8.20 -12.39
CA LEU A 26 6.91 -8.77 -11.23
C LEU A 26 7.89 -9.54 -10.31
N PRO A 27 8.81 -10.38 -10.82
CA PRO A 27 9.87 -10.98 -10.01
C PRO A 27 10.73 -9.94 -9.27
N GLY A 28 11.25 -8.92 -9.96
CA GLY A 28 12.07 -7.89 -9.35
C GLY A 28 11.32 -7.07 -8.29
N LEU A 29 10.02 -6.86 -8.48
CA LEU A 29 9.15 -6.27 -7.45
C LEU A 29 9.07 -7.14 -6.19
N LEU A 30 8.87 -8.46 -6.36
CA LEU A 30 8.79 -9.40 -5.24
C LEU A 30 10.13 -9.54 -4.50
N ASP A 31 11.26 -9.51 -5.21
CA ASP A 31 12.59 -9.53 -4.62
C ASP A 31 12.85 -8.27 -3.80
N ARG A 32 12.50 -7.09 -4.34
CA ARG A 32 12.62 -5.83 -3.60
C ARG A 32 11.73 -5.80 -2.36
N LEU A 33 10.52 -6.34 -2.44
CA LEU A 33 9.63 -6.47 -1.28
C LEU A 33 10.21 -7.42 -0.23
N THR A 34 10.81 -8.53 -0.65
CA THR A 34 11.43 -9.51 0.26
C THR A 34 12.65 -8.94 0.96
N ALA A 35 13.43 -8.10 0.30
CA ALA A 35 14.60 -7.45 0.88
C ALA A 35 14.26 -6.33 1.88
N VAL A 36 13.12 -5.62 1.69
CA VAL A 36 12.82 -4.38 2.43
C VAL A 36 11.66 -4.53 3.43
N CYS A 37 10.67 -5.37 3.17
CA CYS A 37 9.46 -5.44 3.99
C CYS A 37 9.54 -6.58 5.01
N GLU A 38 9.14 -6.35 6.26
CA GLU A 38 9.01 -7.43 7.26
C GLU A 38 7.96 -8.48 6.85
N ARG A 39 6.95 -8.05 6.08
CA ARG A 39 5.86 -8.91 5.61
C ARG A 39 5.65 -8.76 4.10
N PRO A 40 6.51 -9.37 3.26
CA PRO A 40 6.50 -9.17 1.81
C PRO A 40 5.15 -9.46 1.16
N ARG A 41 4.48 -10.55 1.56
CA ARG A 41 3.15 -10.92 1.05
C ARG A 41 2.07 -9.89 1.38
N TYR A 42 2.07 -9.38 2.62
CA TYR A 42 1.10 -8.38 3.06
C TYR A 42 1.34 -7.05 2.37
N SER A 43 2.60 -6.62 2.28
CA SER A 43 3.00 -5.39 1.58
C SER A 43 2.68 -5.46 0.08
N PHE A 44 2.88 -6.62 -0.56
CA PHE A 44 2.46 -6.86 -1.94
C PHE A 44 0.95 -6.69 -2.12
N MET A 45 0.14 -7.26 -1.23
CA MET A 45 -1.32 -7.12 -1.30
C MET A 45 -1.79 -5.68 -1.12
N VAL A 46 -1.20 -4.95 -0.17
CA VAL A 46 -1.45 -3.52 0.03
C VAL A 46 -1.11 -2.74 -1.24
N LEU A 47 0.07 -3.01 -1.83
CA LEU A 47 0.52 -2.35 -3.05
C LEU A 47 -0.44 -2.60 -4.22
N ASN A 48 -0.90 -3.84 -4.40
CA ASN A 48 -1.85 -4.19 -5.46
C ASN A 48 -3.21 -3.51 -5.26
N LEU A 49 -3.72 -3.44 -4.03
CA LEU A 49 -4.96 -2.71 -3.73
C LEU A 49 -4.83 -1.21 -4.02
N ILE A 50 -3.70 -0.61 -3.65
CA ILE A 50 -3.42 0.80 -3.96
C ILE A 50 -3.33 1.00 -5.48
N ALA A 51 -2.67 0.09 -6.21
CA ALA A 51 -2.57 0.14 -7.66
C ALA A 51 -3.96 0.13 -8.32
N GLN A 52 -4.83 -0.78 -7.89
CA GLN A 52 -6.22 -0.87 -8.36
C GLN A 52 -7.00 0.42 -8.08
N ALA A 53 -6.90 0.96 -6.87
CA ALA A 53 -7.55 2.22 -6.51
C ALA A 53 -6.99 3.44 -7.26
N SER A 54 -5.74 3.38 -7.72
CA SER A 54 -5.08 4.44 -8.50
C SER A 54 -5.29 4.33 -10.01
N ALA A 55 -5.91 3.25 -10.50
CA ALA A 55 -5.93 2.91 -11.93
C ALA A 55 -6.54 3.99 -12.84
N GLN A 56 -7.47 4.79 -12.32
CA GLN A 56 -8.17 5.83 -13.10
C GLN A 56 -7.58 7.24 -12.89
N SER A 57 -7.02 7.52 -11.72
CA SER A 57 -6.59 8.85 -11.28
C SER A 57 -5.07 9.03 -11.21
N GLY A 58 -4.30 7.95 -11.36
CA GLY A 58 -2.86 7.94 -11.12
C GLY A 58 -2.46 8.04 -9.63
N SER A 59 -3.43 8.22 -8.73
CA SER A 59 -3.21 8.26 -7.27
C SER A 59 -4.44 7.74 -6.52
N ALA A 60 -4.22 6.88 -5.53
CA ALA A 60 -5.27 6.35 -4.67
C ALA A 60 -5.51 7.28 -3.47
N GLY A 61 -6.66 7.96 -3.46
CA GLY A 61 -7.13 8.78 -2.34
C GLY A 61 -7.44 10.23 -2.74
N PRO A 62 -7.91 11.05 -1.78
CA PRO A 62 -8.03 10.74 -0.35
C PRO A 62 -9.20 9.80 -0.02
N TYR A 63 -10.19 9.73 -0.91
CA TYR A 63 -11.35 8.84 -0.81
C TYR A 63 -11.38 7.87 -1.98
N VAL A 64 -11.83 6.65 -1.72
CA VAL A 64 -12.12 5.63 -2.73
C VAL A 64 -13.64 5.47 -2.81
N ARG A 65 -14.15 5.37 -4.05
CA ARG A 65 -15.59 5.19 -4.30
C ARG A 65 -15.93 3.71 -4.19
N GLU A 66 -16.80 3.36 -3.24
CA GLU A 66 -17.32 2.01 -3.07
C GLU A 66 -18.85 2.07 -3.17
N GLY A 67 -19.39 1.73 -4.35
CA GLY A 67 -20.78 1.98 -4.69
C GLY A 67 -21.11 3.48 -4.60
N ASP A 68 -22.07 3.84 -3.76
CA ASP A 68 -22.49 5.23 -3.53
C ASP A 68 -21.74 5.91 -2.38
N ARG A 69 -20.80 5.22 -1.73
CA ARG A 69 -20.07 5.75 -0.57
C ARG A 69 -18.67 6.19 -0.98
N GLN A 70 -18.21 7.29 -0.36
CA GLN A 70 -16.82 7.69 -0.35
C GLN A 70 -16.18 7.28 0.96
N VAL A 71 -15.21 6.36 0.89
CA VAL A 71 -14.52 5.82 2.07
C VAL A 71 -13.08 6.32 2.06
N PRO A 72 -12.53 6.83 3.17
CA PRO A 72 -11.12 7.20 3.24
C PRO A 72 -10.23 6.04 2.82
N VAL A 73 -9.20 6.29 2.00
CA VAL A 73 -8.38 5.21 1.41
C VAL A 73 -7.77 4.27 2.46
N ARG A 74 -7.42 4.77 3.64
CA ARG A 74 -6.90 3.95 4.75
C ARG A 74 -7.94 2.99 5.31
N ASP A 75 -9.18 3.44 5.44
CA ASP A 75 -10.28 2.66 6.00
C ASP A 75 -10.68 1.60 4.98
N TRP A 76 -10.78 1.99 3.71
CA TRP A 76 -10.99 1.09 2.59
C TRP A 76 -9.92 -0.01 2.50
N LEU A 77 -8.63 0.34 2.62
CA LEU A 77 -7.54 -0.66 2.63
C LEU A 77 -7.69 -1.64 3.80
N CYS A 78 -8.09 -1.17 4.99
CA CYS A 78 -8.30 -2.05 6.13
C CYS A 78 -9.41 -3.05 5.85
N ASP A 79 -10.54 -2.59 5.31
CA ASP A 79 -11.71 -3.41 5.03
C ASP A 79 -11.46 -4.41 3.87
N ALA A 80 -10.79 -3.96 2.80
CA ALA A 80 -10.42 -4.80 1.65
C ALA A 80 -9.47 -5.94 2.02
N LEU A 81 -8.68 -5.79 3.08
CA LEU A 81 -7.74 -6.81 3.57
C LEU A 81 -8.40 -7.82 4.54
N VAL A 82 -9.58 -7.53 5.09
CA VAL A 82 -10.28 -8.42 6.03
C VAL A 82 -10.55 -9.81 5.44
N PRO A 83 -11.07 -9.97 4.21
CA PRO A 83 -11.34 -11.29 3.62
C PRO A 83 -10.10 -12.17 3.53
N VAL A 84 -8.94 -11.58 3.22
CA VAL A 84 -7.69 -12.33 3.06
C VAL A 84 -7.10 -12.71 4.42
N ALA A 85 -7.29 -11.88 5.44
CA ALA A 85 -6.96 -12.21 6.83
C ALA A 85 -7.89 -13.27 7.45
N ARG A 86 -9.00 -13.65 6.80
CA ARG A 86 -9.96 -14.60 7.38
C ARG A 86 -9.38 -16.00 7.58
N ARG A 87 -8.46 -16.41 6.72
CA ARG A 87 -7.79 -17.74 6.73
C ARG A 87 -6.43 -17.70 7.45
N ASP A 88 -6.06 -16.57 8.04
CA ASP A 88 -4.77 -16.40 8.71
C ASP A 88 -4.79 -17.11 10.08
N PRO A 89 -3.83 -18.01 10.40
CA PRO A 89 -3.66 -18.60 11.73
C PRO A 89 -3.68 -17.58 12.87
N ARG A 90 -3.23 -16.34 12.60
CA ARG A 90 -3.28 -15.23 13.56
C ARG A 90 -4.71 -14.85 13.97
N ARG A 91 -5.67 -14.94 13.05
CA ARG A 91 -7.08 -14.65 13.35
C ARG A 91 -7.69 -15.69 14.26
N LEU A 92 -7.34 -16.97 14.05
CA LEU A 92 -7.76 -18.06 14.94
C LEU A 92 -7.22 -17.82 16.35
N ALA A 93 -5.92 -17.49 16.49
CA ALA A 93 -5.32 -17.15 17.78
C ALA A 93 -5.99 -15.94 18.46
N ILE A 94 -6.39 -14.90 17.70
CA ILE A 94 -7.13 -13.77 18.25
C ILE A 94 -8.53 -14.20 18.70
N ALA A 95 -9.22 -15.07 17.94
CA ALA A 95 -10.52 -15.59 18.32
C ALA A 95 -10.48 -16.42 19.60
N ASP A 96 -9.47 -17.27 19.76
CA ASP A 96 -9.28 -18.06 20.97
C ASP A 96 -9.00 -17.16 22.18
N LYS A 97 -8.17 -16.13 22.01
CA LYS A 97 -7.90 -15.14 23.05
C LYS A 97 -9.13 -14.33 23.44
N VAL A 98 -9.91 -13.85 22.46
CA VAL A 98 -11.17 -13.12 22.70
C VAL A 98 -12.16 -14.01 23.44
N ARG A 99 -12.29 -15.27 23.04
CA ARG A 99 -13.16 -16.23 23.72
C ARG A 99 -12.72 -16.45 25.18
N ALA A 100 -11.43 -16.61 25.44
CA ALA A 100 -10.90 -16.77 26.79
C ALA A 100 -11.17 -15.53 27.67
N GLU A 101 -10.96 -14.33 27.14
CA GLU A 101 -11.22 -13.08 27.87
C GLU A 101 -12.71 -12.86 28.19
N LEU A 102 -13.60 -13.13 27.22
CA LEU A 102 -15.04 -13.02 27.45
C LEU A 102 -15.57 -14.07 28.43
N LYS A 103 -14.99 -15.28 28.44
CA LYS A 103 -15.26 -16.29 29.48
C LYS A 103 -14.83 -15.80 30.86
N GLN A 104 -13.62 -15.24 30.98
CA GLN A 104 -13.11 -14.73 32.25
C GLN A 104 -13.96 -13.60 32.83
N ARG A 105 -14.60 -12.80 31.98
CA ARG A 105 -15.47 -11.69 32.39
C ARG A 105 -16.93 -12.07 32.58
N ASN A 106 -17.32 -13.33 32.33
CA ASN A 106 -18.72 -13.78 32.30
C ASN A 106 -19.60 -12.96 31.33
N GLU A 107 -19.03 -12.49 30.22
CA GLU A 107 -19.72 -11.67 29.22
C GLU A 107 -20.25 -12.51 28.04
N LEU A 108 -20.06 -13.83 28.06
CA LEU A 108 -20.58 -14.72 27.02
C LEU A 108 -22.06 -15.03 27.24
N PRO A 109 -22.93 -14.77 26.24
CA PRO A 109 -24.32 -15.22 26.28
C PRO A 109 -24.42 -16.75 26.40
N SER A 110 -25.48 -17.22 27.05
CA SER A 110 -25.81 -18.65 27.13
C SER A 110 -26.25 -19.23 25.78
N ASP A 111 -26.81 -18.38 24.90
CA ASP A 111 -27.07 -18.76 23.51
C ASP A 111 -25.76 -18.86 22.74
N THR A 112 -25.49 -20.06 22.22
CA THR A 112 -24.26 -20.37 21.47
C THR A 112 -24.17 -19.52 20.19
N ALA A 113 -25.29 -19.27 19.50
CA ALA A 113 -25.29 -18.44 18.29
C ALA A 113 -25.01 -16.96 18.61
N ALA A 114 -25.59 -16.43 19.70
CA ALA A 114 -25.28 -15.09 20.18
C ALA A 114 -23.81 -14.95 20.63
N ALA A 115 -23.28 -15.95 21.32
CA ALA A 115 -21.88 -15.99 21.74
C ALA A 115 -20.91 -15.96 20.56
N GLU A 116 -21.18 -16.74 19.51
CA GLU A 116 -20.37 -16.72 18.29
C GLU A 116 -20.43 -15.38 17.56
N ARG A 117 -21.62 -14.76 17.46
CA ARG A 117 -21.78 -13.42 16.88
C ARG A 117 -20.98 -12.37 17.64
N LEU A 118 -21.02 -12.41 18.97
CA LEU A 118 -20.29 -11.47 19.83
C LEU A 118 -18.77 -11.65 19.71
N ILE A 119 -18.28 -12.89 19.75
CA ILE A 119 -16.86 -13.21 19.52
C ILE A 119 -16.43 -12.72 18.13
N ALA A 120 -17.21 -12.99 17.08
CA ALA A 120 -16.90 -12.56 15.73
C ALA A 120 -16.84 -11.03 15.61
N ALA A 121 -17.74 -10.30 16.25
CA ALA A 121 -17.75 -8.84 16.27
C ALA A 121 -16.51 -8.27 16.98
N GLU A 122 -16.13 -8.81 18.14
CA GLU A 122 -14.97 -8.36 18.91
C GLU A 122 -13.65 -8.71 18.22
N VAL A 123 -13.54 -9.90 17.61
CA VAL A 123 -12.41 -10.27 16.75
C VAL A 123 -12.30 -9.29 15.58
N GLN A 124 -13.41 -8.96 14.92
CA GLN A 124 -13.39 -7.98 13.83
C GLN A 124 -12.97 -6.59 14.28
N LYS A 125 -13.39 -6.15 15.47
CA LYS A 125 -12.97 -4.88 16.06
C LYS A 125 -11.45 -4.85 16.29
N ARG A 126 -10.88 -5.90 16.88
CA ARG A 126 -9.42 -5.99 17.13
C ARG A 126 -8.61 -6.10 15.85
N ILE A 127 -9.12 -6.82 14.85
CA ILE A 127 -8.53 -6.89 13.51
C ILE A 127 -8.54 -5.52 12.85
N ARG A 128 -9.64 -4.77 12.90
CA ARG A 128 -9.72 -3.41 12.34
C ARG A 128 -8.77 -2.44 13.03
N LEU A 129 -8.70 -2.47 14.37
CA LEU A 129 -7.75 -1.64 15.13
C LEU A 129 -6.30 -1.97 14.77
N SER A 130 -5.96 -3.25 14.70
CA SER A 130 -4.62 -3.70 14.29
C SER A 130 -4.35 -3.43 12.80
N GLY A 131 -5.40 -3.46 11.98
CA GLY A 131 -5.38 -3.26 10.53
C GLY A 131 -4.87 -1.87 10.17
N ARG A 132 -5.33 -0.82 10.85
CA ARG A 132 -4.83 0.56 10.60
C ARG A 132 -3.34 0.68 10.83
N THR A 133 -2.84 0.09 11.92
CA THR A 133 -1.40 0.09 12.25
C THR A 133 -0.60 -0.75 11.26
N ASN A 134 -1.10 -1.93 10.88
CA ASN A 134 -0.46 -2.81 9.91
C ASN A 134 -0.38 -2.15 8.53
N VAL A 135 -1.48 -1.56 8.04
CA VAL A 135 -1.51 -0.81 6.77
C VAL A 135 -0.54 0.36 6.83
N SER A 136 -0.51 1.12 7.93
CA SER A 136 0.41 2.25 8.08
C SER A 136 1.87 1.81 8.06
N ARG A 137 2.20 0.69 8.70
CA ARG A 137 3.54 0.09 8.65
C ARG A 137 3.90 -0.36 7.23
N ALA A 138 3.03 -1.16 6.60
CA ALA A 138 3.25 -1.66 5.24
C ALA A 138 3.45 -0.50 4.23
N VAL A 139 2.61 0.53 4.29
CA VAL A 139 2.79 1.74 3.47
C VAL A 139 4.14 2.41 3.73
N SER A 140 4.58 2.47 4.99
CA SER A 140 5.88 3.06 5.33
C SER A 140 7.04 2.24 4.76
N GLU A 141 6.94 0.91 4.79
CA GLU A 141 7.92 0.01 4.15
C GLU A 141 7.91 0.14 2.62
N LEU A 142 6.74 0.26 1.99
CA LEU A 142 6.60 0.45 0.55
C LEU A 142 7.19 1.79 0.09
N VAL A 143 7.00 2.86 0.88
CA VAL A 143 7.66 4.16 0.65
C VAL A 143 9.17 4.01 0.80
N ARG A 144 9.65 3.32 1.83
CA ARG A 144 11.09 3.04 2.03
C ARG A 144 11.70 2.22 0.89
N ALA A 145 10.92 1.31 0.31
CA ALA A 145 11.31 0.50 -0.85
C ALA A 145 11.27 1.29 -2.17
N GLY A 146 10.86 2.56 -2.17
CA GLY A 146 10.74 3.40 -3.37
C GLY A 146 9.61 2.97 -4.31
N LEU A 147 8.67 2.14 -3.84
CA LEU A 147 7.58 1.60 -4.65
C LEU A 147 6.35 2.52 -4.70
N MET A 148 6.27 3.47 -3.78
CA MET A 148 5.18 4.43 -3.72
C MET A 148 5.59 5.73 -3.01
N GLN A 149 4.79 6.76 -3.22
CA GLN A 149 4.83 8.03 -2.50
C GLN A 149 3.56 8.24 -1.69
N ARG A 150 3.70 8.95 -0.57
CA ARG A 150 2.59 9.32 0.31
C ARG A 150 2.54 10.82 0.47
N HIS A 151 1.42 11.42 0.12
CA HIS A 151 1.10 12.81 0.44
C HIS A 151 -0.19 12.90 1.25
N TYR A 152 -0.50 14.09 1.73
CA TYR A 152 -1.59 14.32 2.66
C TYR A 152 -2.40 15.54 2.21
N GLN A 153 -3.66 15.34 1.87
CA GLN A 153 -4.59 16.35 1.38
C GLN A 153 -5.64 16.70 2.46
N GLY A 154 -6.04 17.97 2.55
CA GLY A 154 -7.03 18.46 3.51
C GLY A 154 -6.54 19.65 4.34
N TYR A 155 -7.45 20.26 5.12
CA TYR A 155 -7.17 21.48 5.88
C TYR A 155 -6.29 21.20 7.11
N ARG A 156 -5.26 22.04 7.33
CA ARG A 156 -4.45 22.04 8.56
C ARG A 156 -5.27 22.68 9.67
N VAL A 157 -5.87 21.87 10.55
CA VAL A 157 -6.37 22.36 11.83
C VAL A 157 -5.31 22.02 12.87
N ASP A 158 -4.67 23.04 13.44
CA ASP A 158 -3.58 22.90 14.39
C ASP A 158 -4.06 22.25 15.70
N HIS A 159 -3.49 21.10 16.04
CA HIS A 159 -3.43 20.64 17.42
C HIS A 159 -2.17 19.81 17.64
N HIS A 160 -1.41 20.19 18.67
CA HIS A 160 -0.13 19.58 19.04
C HIS A 160 -0.21 18.06 19.30
N ASN A 161 -1.41 17.49 19.49
CA ASN A 161 -1.64 16.05 19.71
C ASN A 161 -2.86 15.45 18.98
N ARG A 162 -3.49 16.15 18.02
CA ARG A 162 -4.53 15.58 17.15
C ARG A 162 -4.18 15.89 15.71
N GLY A 163 -3.81 14.86 14.97
CA GLY A 163 -3.44 14.97 13.57
C GLY A 163 -4.42 15.85 12.82
N ALA A 164 -3.90 16.90 12.16
CA ALA A 164 -4.65 17.66 11.19
C ALA A 164 -5.47 16.68 10.35
N GLN A 165 -6.75 16.96 10.11
CA GLN A 165 -7.72 16.07 9.42
C GLN A 165 -7.35 15.73 7.95
N ARG A 166 -6.06 15.86 7.61
CA ARG A 166 -5.44 15.49 6.36
C ARG A 166 -5.60 14.00 6.13
N GLN A 167 -6.19 13.69 4.99
CA GLN A 167 -6.35 12.34 4.51
C GLN A 167 -5.13 11.93 3.70
N ALA A 168 -4.73 10.67 3.82
CA ALA A 168 -3.62 10.14 3.08
C ALA A 168 -4.01 9.96 1.60
N VAL A 169 -3.07 10.24 0.72
CA VAL A 169 -3.15 9.95 -0.70
C VAL A 169 -1.87 9.21 -1.08
N TYR A 170 -2.03 8.16 -1.87
CA TYR A 170 -0.98 7.23 -2.23
C TYR A 170 -0.76 7.23 -3.74
N THR A 171 0.48 7.37 -4.16
CA THR A 171 0.85 7.39 -5.58
C THR A 171 1.86 6.28 -5.81
N ILE A 172 1.56 5.32 -6.68
CA ILE A 172 2.53 4.28 -7.06
C ILE A 172 3.48 4.82 -8.12
N THR A 173 4.69 4.27 -8.18
CA THR A 173 5.63 4.63 -9.26
C THR A 173 5.20 4.01 -10.60
N ASP A 174 5.61 4.62 -11.71
CA ASP A 174 5.33 4.09 -13.06
C ASP A 174 5.96 2.72 -13.31
N GLU A 175 7.10 2.44 -12.67
CA GLU A 175 7.74 1.12 -12.68
C GLU A 175 6.80 0.06 -12.08
N VAL A 176 6.26 0.32 -10.88
CA VAL A 176 5.32 -0.57 -10.21
C VAL A 176 4.03 -0.73 -11.01
N ARG A 177 3.51 0.37 -11.56
CA ARG A 177 2.30 0.35 -12.38
C ARG A 177 2.46 -0.56 -13.59
N ARG A 178 3.62 -0.49 -14.28
CA ARG A 178 3.96 -1.37 -15.42
C ARG A 178 4.14 -2.82 -14.99
N ALA A 179 4.83 -3.06 -13.87
CA ALA A 179 5.05 -4.41 -13.32
C ALA A 179 3.73 -5.13 -12.98
N LEU A 180 2.77 -4.41 -12.40
CA LEU A 180 1.48 -4.96 -11.96
C LEU A 180 0.43 -5.04 -13.08
N HIS A 181 0.51 -4.15 -14.09
CA HIS A 181 -0.44 -4.08 -15.19
C HIS A 181 0.25 -4.06 -16.57
N PRO A 182 0.96 -5.13 -16.96
CA PRO A 182 1.70 -5.17 -18.23
C PRO A 182 0.80 -4.97 -19.47
N ARG A 183 -0.48 -5.37 -19.41
CA ARG A 183 -1.43 -5.29 -20.54
C ARG A 183 -2.03 -3.89 -20.79
N SER A 184 -1.84 -2.92 -19.89
CA SER A 184 -2.36 -1.56 -20.09
C SER A 184 -1.48 -0.73 -21.02
N ALA A 185 -0.21 -1.11 -21.19
CA ALA A 185 0.72 -0.46 -22.11
C ALA A 185 0.47 -0.88 -23.57
N GLU A 186 0.12 -2.15 -23.82
CA GLU A 186 -0.13 -2.67 -25.17
C GLU A 186 -1.42 -2.10 -25.81
N ARG A 187 -2.41 -1.74 -24.99
CA ARG A 187 -3.71 -1.23 -25.47
C ARG A 187 -3.65 0.21 -25.99
N ASN A 188 -2.66 0.99 -25.55
CA ASN A 188 -2.43 2.35 -26.05
C ASN A 188 -1.61 2.37 -27.34
N LEU A 189 -0.74 1.38 -27.59
CA LEU A 189 -0.01 1.27 -28.86
C LEU A 189 -0.92 0.88 -30.04
N SER A 190 -1.96 0.09 -29.79
CA SER A 190 -2.91 -0.31 -30.85
C SER A 190 -3.89 0.79 -31.25
N ALA A 191 -4.11 1.81 -30.41
CA ALA A 191 -5.00 2.93 -30.72
C ALA A 191 -4.35 3.97 -31.65
N ASP A 192 -3.01 4.07 -31.65
CA ASP A 192 -2.25 5.05 -32.44
C ASP A 192 -1.88 4.55 -33.86
N LEU A 193 -2.07 3.26 -34.13
CA LEU A 193 -1.78 2.62 -35.43
C LEU A 193 -3.03 2.45 -36.33
N GLY A 194 -4.19 2.95 -35.89
CA GLY A 194 -5.47 2.77 -36.57
C GLY A 194 -5.97 3.96 -37.40
N THR A 195 -5.18 5.01 -37.60
CA THR A 195 -5.57 6.16 -38.46
C THR A 195 -4.50 6.42 -39.50
N ARG A 196 -4.49 5.61 -40.56
CA ARG A 196 -3.94 5.97 -41.87
C ARG A 196 -4.81 5.39 -42.97
#